data_AF-A0A8T4ELP6-F1
#
_entry.id   AF-A0A8T4ELP6-F1
#
_cell.length_a   1.000
_cell.length_b   1.000
_cell.length_c   1.000
_cell.angle_alpha   90.00
_cell.angle_beta   90.00
_cell.angle_gamma   90.00
#
_symmetry.space_group_name_H-M   'P 1'
#
loop_
_entity.id
_entity.type
_entity.pdbx_description
1 polymer ?
#
loop_
_entity_poly.entity_id
_entity_poly.type
_entity_poly.pdbx_seq_one_letter_code
_entity_poly.pdbx_strand_id
1 'polypeptide(L)'
;LFKAGKEQRKIDKEYVRSWLADRGFIGEGEIPKIPDEVRTEAARRYIEAFEKITGQEFKADSEDPIKRIEANLDKAGLLKEGK
;
A
#
# COMPACT_ATOMS: atom_id res chain seq x y z
N LEU A 1 -11.94 13.49 14.46
CA LEU A 1 -10.96 14.29 13.69
C LEU A 1 -11.67 15.19 12.69
N PHE A 2 -12.44 14.63 11.74
CA PHE A 2 -13.21 15.40 10.75
C PHE A 2 -14.07 16.54 11.33
N LYS A 3 -15.00 16.23 12.26
CA LYS A 3 -15.84 17.24 12.92
C LYS A 3 -15.07 18.30 13.73
N ALA A 4 -13.80 18.04 14.05
CA ALA A 4 -12.94 18.94 14.82
C ALA A 4 -11.90 19.66 13.95
N GLY A 5 -11.94 19.51 12.61
CA GLY A 5 -10.98 20.15 11.70
C GLY A 5 -9.53 19.67 11.84
N LYS A 6 -9.28 18.58 12.56
CA LYS A 6 -7.93 18.04 12.80
C LYS A 6 -7.47 17.18 11.62
N GLU A 7 -6.16 17.09 11.42
CA GLU A 7 -5.56 16.20 10.43
C GLU A 7 -6.08 14.77 10.60
N GLN A 8 -6.43 14.12 9.50
CA GLN A 8 -6.91 12.75 9.53
C GLN A 8 -5.74 11.79 9.71
N ARG A 9 -6.03 10.62 10.29
CA ARG A 9 -5.06 9.52 10.26
C ARG A 9 -4.83 9.11 8.81
N LYS A 10 -3.59 9.26 8.33
CA LYS A 10 -3.14 8.86 6.98
C LYS A 10 -3.05 7.34 6.88
N ILE A 11 -4.20 6.67 6.86
CA ILE A 11 -4.32 5.20 6.84
C ILE A 11 -3.95 4.60 5.47
N ASP A 12 -3.86 5.44 4.43
CA ASP A 12 -3.61 5.05 3.06
C ASP A 12 -2.21 5.50 2.57
N LYS A 13 -2.06 5.66 1.25
CA LYS A 13 -0.81 6.08 0.59
C LYS A 13 -0.35 7.46 1.01
N GLU A 14 -1.20 8.28 1.63
CA GLU A 14 -0.84 9.64 2.01
C GLU A 14 0.31 9.68 3.02
N TYR A 15 0.46 8.64 3.85
CA TYR A 15 1.62 8.52 4.71
C TYR A 15 2.94 8.49 3.93
N VAL A 16 3.03 7.61 2.93
CA VAL A 16 4.25 7.45 2.12
C VAL A 16 4.48 8.69 1.28
N ARG A 17 3.42 9.30 0.73
CA ARG A 17 3.52 10.56 -0.03
C ARG A 17 4.07 11.69 0.82
N SER A 18 3.54 11.91 2.02
CA SER A 18 4.05 12.92 2.93
C SER A 18 5.53 12.66 3.28
N TRP A 19 5.88 11.40 3.59
CA TRP A 19 7.26 11.02 3.91
C TRP A 19 8.26 11.29 2.76
N LEU A 20 7.82 11.05 1.52
CA LEU A 20 8.59 11.33 0.31
C LEU A 20 8.70 12.83 0.03
N ALA A 21 7.60 13.57 0.18
CA ALA A 21 7.56 15.02 -0.02
C ALA A 21 8.47 15.76 0.97
N ASP A 22 8.53 15.30 2.23
CA ASP A 22 9.46 15.82 3.25
C ASP A 22 10.94 15.64 2.86
N ARG A 23 11.22 14.75 1.89
CA ARG A 23 12.55 14.49 1.31
C ARG A 23 12.72 15.09 -0.09
N GLY A 24 11.82 15.97 -0.50
CA GLY A 24 11.86 16.66 -1.78
C GLY A 24 11.34 15.84 -2.97
N PHE A 25 10.84 14.62 -2.74
CA PHE A 25 10.25 13.81 -3.81
C PHE A 25 8.74 14.05 -3.90
N ILE A 26 8.33 14.80 -4.92
CA ILE A 26 6.92 15.11 -5.21
C ILE A 26 6.40 14.41 -6.48
N GLY A 27 7.10 13.38 -6.94
CA GLY A 27 6.84 12.69 -8.21
C GLY A 27 7.86 12.99 -9.30
N GLU A 28 8.77 13.93 -9.04
CA GLU A 28 9.92 14.27 -9.89
C GLU A 28 11.22 14.10 -9.09
N GLY A 29 12.32 13.83 -9.80
CA GLY A 29 13.64 13.63 -9.21
C GLY A 29 13.91 12.18 -8.80
N GLU A 30 14.98 11.99 -8.03
CA GLU A 30 15.41 10.67 -7.56
C GLU A 30 14.54 10.22 -6.37
N ILE A 31 13.99 9.01 -6.46
CA ILE A 31 13.21 8.43 -5.37
C ILE A 31 14.15 8.10 -4.21
N PRO A 32 13.99 8.69 -3.01
CA PRO A 32 14.82 8.35 -1.88
C PRO A 32 14.60 6.88 -1.49
N LYS A 33 15.66 6.21 -1.05
CA LYS A 33 15.57 4.84 -0.54
C LYS A 33 14.59 4.79 0.64
N ILE A 34 13.48 4.07 0.45
CA ILE A 34 12.46 3.91 1.49
C ILE A 34 12.98 2.88 2.50
N PRO A 35 13.19 3.26 3.77
CA PRO A 35 13.68 2.35 4.78
C PRO A 35 12.58 1.39 5.24
N ASP A 36 12.97 0.25 5.83
CA ASP A 36 12.04 -0.83 6.14
C ASP A 36 11.01 -0.42 7.21
N GLU A 37 11.32 0.52 8.09
CA GLU A 37 10.37 1.04 9.08
C GLU A 37 9.20 1.75 8.42
N VAL A 38 9.46 2.54 7.37
CA VAL A 38 8.42 3.24 6.59
C VAL A 38 7.58 2.24 5.81
N ARG A 39 8.21 1.21 5.24
CA ARG A 39 7.50 0.12 4.54
C ARG A 39 6.60 -0.66 5.48
N THR A 40 7.11 -0.98 6.67
CA THR A 40 6.40 -1.76 7.70
C THR A 40 5.22 -0.97 8.26
N GLU A 41 5.42 0.31 8.54
CA GLU A 41 4.34 1.17 9.04
C GLU A 41 3.29 1.45 7.96
N ALA A 42 3.67 1.57 6.68
CA ALA A 42 2.71 1.60 5.59
C ALA A 42 1.87 0.31 5.52
N ALA A 43 2.51 -0.86 5.63
CA ALA A 43 1.81 -2.15 5.66
C ALA A 43 0.86 -2.24 6.87
N ARG A 44 1.30 -1.85 8.06
CA ARG A 44 0.48 -1.85 9.29
C ARG A 44 -0.79 -1.02 9.12
N ARG A 45 -0.70 0.14 8.47
CA ARG A 45 -1.90 0.98 8.24
C ARG A 45 -2.89 0.35 7.28
N TYR A 46 -2.42 -0.32 6.23
CA TYR A 46 -3.30 -1.06 5.33
C TYR A 46 -3.97 -2.26 6.00
N ILE A 47 -3.24 -2.98 6.85
CA ILE A 47 -3.79 -4.04 7.70
C ILE A 47 -4.89 -3.47 8.59
N GLU A 48 -4.60 -2.39 9.32
CA GLU A 48 -5.58 -1.71 10.19
C GLU A 48 -6.82 -1.23 9.41
N ALA A 49 -6.63 -0.72 8.19
CA ALA A 49 -7.72 -0.33 7.30
C ALA A 49 -8.62 -1.51 6.93
N PHE A 50 -7.99 -2.61 6.47
CA PHE A 50 -8.68 -3.84 6.09
C PHE A 50 -9.51 -4.38 7.25
N GLU A 51 -8.91 -4.52 8.44
CA GLU A 51 -9.57 -5.08 9.61
C GLU A 51 -10.74 -4.20 10.07
N LYS A 52 -10.58 -2.87 10.06
CA LYS A 52 -11.65 -1.94 10.45
C LYS A 52 -12.81 -1.90 9.46
N ILE A 53 -12.53 -2.04 8.16
CA ILE A 53 -13.56 -1.97 7.11
C ILE A 53 -14.31 -3.30 7.02
N THR A 54 -13.60 -4.42 7.08
CA THR A 54 -14.18 -5.74 6.85
C THR A 54 -14.63 -6.45 8.13
N GLY A 55 -14.08 -6.07 9.29
CA GLY A 55 -14.26 -6.79 10.55
C GLY A 55 -13.53 -8.14 10.60
N GLN A 56 -12.71 -8.47 9.60
CA GLN A 56 -11.95 -9.71 9.52
C GLN A 56 -10.50 -9.46 9.93
N GLU A 57 -9.89 -10.44 10.60
CA GLU A 57 -8.45 -10.43 10.87
C GLU A 57 -7.66 -10.54 9.57
N PHE A 58 -6.62 -9.72 9.41
CA PHE A 58 -5.75 -9.82 8.26
C PHE A 58 -4.89 -11.07 8.34
N LYS A 59 -4.90 -11.89 7.29
CA LYS A 59 -4.01 -13.03 7.15
C LYS A 59 -2.99 -12.74 6.07
N ALA A 60 -1.72 -12.65 6.49
CA ALA A 60 -0.62 -12.47 5.55
C ALA A 60 -0.48 -13.71 4.66
N ASP A 61 -0.36 -13.46 3.37
CA ASP A 61 0.01 -14.47 2.39
C ASP A 61 1.52 -14.36 2.12
N SER A 62 2.23 -15.48 2.28
CA SER A 62 3.67 -15.59 2.05
C SER A 62 4.03 -16.06 0.64
N GLU A 63 3.02 -16.33 -0.20
CA GLU A 63 3.25 -16.64 -1.61
C GLU A 63 3.92 -15.45 -2.32
N ASP A 64 4.69 -15.76 -3.36
CA ASP A 64 5.27 -14.76 -4.25
C ASP A 64 4.14 -13.90 -4.85
N PRO A 65 4.08 -12.58 -4.55
CA PRO A 65 3.01 -11.73 -5.02
C PRO A 65 2.91 -11.68 -6.53
N ILE A 66 4.03 -11.78 -7.25
CA ILE A 66 4.04 -11.72 -8.72
C ILE A 66 3.36 -12.97 -9.28
N LYS A 67 3.79 -14.15 -8.83
CA LYS A 67 3.20 -15.43 -9.26
C LYS A 67 1.71 -15.51 -8.92
N ARG A 68 1.34 -15.04 -7.72
CA ARG A 68 -0.06 -15.02 -7.29
C ARG A 68 -0.91 -14.07 -8.14
N ILE A 69 -0.39 -12.90 -8.50
CA ILE A 69 -1.08 -11.96 -9.40
C ILE A 69 -1.25 -12.60 -10.78
N GLU A 70 -0.18 -13.17 -11.35
CA GLU A 70 -0.21 -13.85 -12.65
C GLU A 70 -1.24 -14.98 -12.66
N ALA A 71 -1.22 -15.89 -11.68
CA ALA A 71 -2.17 -16.99 -11.59
C ALA A 71 -3.63 -16.52 -11.49
N ASN A 72 -3.89 -15.43 -10.76
CA ASN A 72 -5.24 -14.86 -10.66
C ASN A 72 -5.69 -14.21 -11.97
N LEU A 73 -4.78 -13.54 -12.68
CA LEU A 73 -5.07 -12.95 -13.99
C LEU A 73 -5.29 -14.02 -15.06
N ASP A 74 -4.51 -15.10 -15.04
CA ASP A 74 -4.70 -16.27 -15.91
C ASP A 74 -6.07 -16.90 -15.70
N LYS A 75 -6.41 -17.21 -14.43
CA LYS A 75 -7.70 -17.78 -14.04
C LYS A 75 -8.89 -16.91 -14.43
N ALA A 76 -8.70 -15.59 -14.46
CA ALA A 76 -9.70 -14.62 -14.90
C ALA A 76 -9.73 -14.41 -16.43
N GLY A 77 -8.83 -15.04 -17.20
CA GLY A 77 -8.69 -14.86 -18.64
C GLY A 77 -8.17 -13.49 -19.05
N LEU A 78 -7.45 -12.80 -18.16
CA LEU A 78 -6.95 -11.43 -18.34
C LEU A 78 -5.46 -11.38 -18.73
N LEU A 79 -4.72 -12.48 -18.61
CA LEU A 79 -3.41 -12.58 -19.23
C LEU A 79 -3.59 -12.80 -20.73
N LYS A 80 -3.27 -11.76 -21.51
CA LYS A 80 -3.08 -11.94 -22.95
C LYS A 80 -1.73 -12.62 -23.13
N GLU A 81 -1.71 -13.73 -23.88
CA GLU A 81 -0.45 -14.31 -24.37
C GLU A 81 0.37 -13.19 -25.01
N GLY A 82 1.61 -13.01 -24.53
CA GLY A 82 2.53 -12.03 -25.06
C GLY A 82 2.71 -12.23 -26.56
N LYS A 83 2.48 -11.16 -27.33
CA LYS A 83 3.12 -10.99 -28.63
C LYS A 83 4.51 -10.43 -28.42
#